data_AF-A0A673TPE6-F1
#
_entry.id   AF-A0A673TPE6-F1
#
_cell.length_a   1.000
_cell.length_b   1.000
_cell.length_c   1.000
_cell.angle_alpha   90.00
_cell.angle_beta   90.00
_cell.angle_gamma   90.00
#
_symmetry.space_group_name_H-M   'P 1'
#
loop_
_entity.id
_entity.type
_entity.pdbx_description
1 polymer ?
#
loop_
_entity_poly.entity_id
_entity_poly.type
_entity_poly.pdbx_seq_one_letter_code
_entity_poly.pdbx_strand_id
1 'polypeptide(L)'
;MPRYCLFGDTVNTASRMESTGLPYRIHVSRSTVQTLLSLEEGYRIDIRGQTELKGKGIEETYWLVGKAGFPRPLPTPLNIKPGDPWQDLINQEIKVAFAQARHQSMARPGSLGKASAGP
;
A
#
# COMPACT_ATOMS: atom_id res chain seq x y z
N MET A 1 30.20 -1.77 2.45
CA MET A 1 29.37 -2.88 1.92
C MET A 1 28.58 -2.36 0.74
N PRO A 2 28.71 -2.94 -0.47
CA PRO A 2 28.03 -2.44 -1.67
C PRO A 2 26.50 -2.60 -1.54
N ARG A 3 25.74 -1.57 -1.96
CA ARG A 3 24.27 -1.61 -2.06
C ARG A 3 23.87 -1.48 -3.53
N TYR A 4 22.98 -2.35 -3.99
CA TYR A 4 22.38 -2.24 -5.32
C TYR A 4 21.27 -1.20 -5.30
N CYS A 5 21.31 -0.27 -6.25
CA CYS A 5 20.32 0.78 -6.42
C CYS A 5 19.78 0.75 -7.86
N LEU A 6 18.46 0.86 -8.02
CA LEU A 6 17.81 1.04 -9.32
C LEU A 6 17.62 2.54 -9.57
N PHE A 7 17.81 2.96 -10.82
CA PHE A 7 17.69 4.36 -11.24
C PHE A 7 16.86 4.47 -12.52
N GLY A 8 16.24 5.64 -12.72
CA GLY A 8 15.50 5.97 -13.93
C GLY A 8 14.13 6.59 -13.68
N ASP A 9 13.47 6.99 -14.77
CA ASP A 9 12.21 7.73 -14.70
C ASP A 9 11.06 6.90 -14.13
N THR A 10 11.09 5.58 -14.30
CA THR A 10 10.08 4.67 -13.75
C THR A 10 10.10 4.68 -12.22
N VAL A 11 11.28 4.56 -11.60
CA VAL A 11 11.39 4.60 -10.14
C VAL A 11 11.10 6.00 -9.58
N ASN A 12 11.47 7.05 -10.32
CA ASN A 12 11.10 8.42 -9.97
C ASN A 12 9.58 8.63 -10.03
N THR A 13 8.92 8.18 -11.10
CA THR A 13 7.46 8.29 -11.25
C THR A 13 6.75 7.50 -10.16
N ALA A 14 7.18 6.27 -9.89
CA ALA A 14 6.62 5.43 -8.83
C ALA A 14 6.75 6.09 -7.45
N SER A 15 7.93 6.66 -7.14
CA SER A 15 8.14 7.42 -5.91
C SER A 15 7.19 8.63 -5.79
N ARG A 16 6.89 9.32 -6.89
CA ARG A 16 5.91 10.42 -6.89
C ARG A 16 4.47 9.94 -6.72
N MET A 17 4.11 8.82 -7.35
CA MET A 17 2.79 8.20 -7.16
C MET A 17 2.59 7.83 -5.69
N GLU A 18 3.59 7.26 -5.04
CA GLU A 18 3.57 6.95 -3.61
C GLU A 18 3.45 8.22 -2.77
N SER A 19 4.33 9.21 -2.98
CA SER A 19 4.36 10.42 -2.13
C SER A 19 3.10 11.29 -2.23
N THR A 20 2.37 11.20 -3.35
CA THR A 20 1.12 11.93 -3.59
C THR A 20 -0.12 11.05 -3.45
N GLY A 21 0.07 9.80 -3.02
CA GLY A 21 -0.99 8.82 -2.83
C GLY A 21 -1.86 9.12 -1.61
N LEU A 22 -2.98 8.41 -1.53
CA LEU A 22 -3.85 8.39 -0.36
C LEU A 22 -3.78 7.02 0.30
N PRO A 23 -3.96 6.96 1.63
CA PRO A 23 -3.86 5.72 2.37
C PRO A 23 -4.97 4.74 2.00
N TYR A 24 -4.64 3.44 2.12
CA TYR A 24 -5.51 2.33 1.71
C TYR A 24 -5.96 2.39 0.24
N ARG A 25 -5.19 3.06 -0.62
CA ARG A 25 -5.41 3.10 -2.07
C ARG A 25 -4.13 2.78 -2.82
N ILE A 26 -4.27 2.24 -4.02
CA ILE A 26 -3.14 1.93 -4.90
C ILE A 26 -3.16 2.96 -6.04
N HIS A 27 -2.20 3.88 -6.02
CA HIS A 27 -2.07 4.94 -7.02
C HIS A 27 -1.30 4.43 -8.25
N VAL A 28 -1.86 4.60 -9.44
CA VAL A 28 -1.25 4.12 -10.69
C VAL A 28 -1.23 5.19 -11.77
N SER A 29 -0.18 5.17 -12.60
CA SER A 29 -0.04 6.04 -13.77
C SER A 29 -0.90 5.55 -14.94
N ARG A 30 -1.12 6.43 -15.91
CA ARG A 30 -1.86 6.11 -17.14
C ARG A 30 -1.26 4.93 -17.91
N SER A 31 0.06 4.88 -18.03
CA SER A 31 0.76 3.77 -18.70
C SER A 31 0.44 2.42 -18.05
N THR A 32 0.44 2.36 -16.72
CA THR A 32 0.10 1.15 -15.97
C THR A 32 -1.36 0.75 -16.17
N VAL A 33 -2.29 1.71 -16.15
CA VAL A 33 -3.71 1.44 -16.43
C VAL A 33 -3.91 0.83 -17.81
N GLN A 34 -3.26 1.38 -18.84
CA GLN A 34 -3.36 0.85 -20.20
C GLN A 34 -2.88 -0.61 -20.27
N THR A 35 -1.77 -0.94 -19.61
CA THR A 35 -1.29 -2.31 -19.50
C THR A 35 -2.28 -3.20 -18.76
N LEU A 36 -2.79 -2.79 -17.60
CA LEU A 36 -3.74 -3.57 -16.81
C LEU A 36 -5.04 -3.88 -17.57
N LEU A 37 -5.56 -2.90 -18.33
CA LEU A 37 -6.76 -3.09 -19.14
C LEU A 37 -6.50 -4.02 -20.33
N SER A 38 -5.31 -3.97 -20.94
CA SER A 38 -4.95 -4.87 -22.04
C SER A 38 -4.79 -6.34 -21.65
N LEU A 39 -4.64 -6.63 -20.35
CA LEU A 39 -4.53 -8.01 -19.87
C LEU A 39 -5.89 -8.71 -19.73
N GLU A 40 -7.00 -7.97 -19.78
CA GLU A 40 -8.37 -8.50 -19.69
C GLU A 40 -8.65 -9.36 -18.43
N GLU A 41 -7.85 -9.23 -17.37
CA GLU A 41 -8.01 -10.00 -16.13
C GLU A 41 -9.04 -9.41 -15.14
N GLY A 42 -9.90 -8.49 -15.60
CA GLY A 42 -10.96 -7.90 -14.78
C GLY A 42 -10.48 -6.93 -13.69
N TYR A 43 -9.40 -6.18 -13.93
CA TYR A 43 -8.97 -5.09 -13.06
C TYR A 43 -10.00 -3.94 -13.05
N ARG A 44 -10.28 -3.40 -11.88
CA ARG A 44 -11.21 -2.27 -11.67
C ARG A 44 -10.41 -1.03 -11.33
N ILE A 45 -10.66 0.06 -12.05
CA ILE A 45 -9.86 1.27 -12.02
C ILE A 45 -10.79 2.48 -11.94
N ASP A 46 -10.52 3.37 -10.99
CA ASP A 46 -11.24 4.63 -10.83
C ASP A 46 -10.34 5.82 -11.18
N ILE A 47 -10.90 6.84 -11.80
CA ILE A 47 -10.17 8.07 -12.10
C ILE A 47 -9.91 8.83 -10.80
N ARG A 48 -8.64 9.17 -10.53
CA ARG A 48 -8.28 10.09 -9.46
C ARG A 48 -8.44 11.55 -9.90
N GLY A 49 -8.04 11.82 -11.15
CA GLY A 49 -7.99 13.15 -11.74
C GLY A 49 -6.56 13.58 -12.06
N GLN A 50 -6.40 14.89 -12.28
CA GLN A 50 -5.12 15.50 -12.64
C GLN A 50 -4.19 15.63 -11.44
N THR A 51 -2.95 15.21 -11.61
CA THR A 51 -1.90 15.27 -10.58
C THR A 51 -0.65 15.89 -11.14
N GLU A 52 -0.08 16.84 -10.42
CA GLU A 52 1.21 17.43 -10.78
C GLU A 52 2.36 16.49 -10.40
N LEU A 53 3.15 16.10 -11.39
CA LEU A 53 4.32 15.27 -11.25
C LEU A 53 5.56 16.07 -11.67
N LYS A 54 6.43 16.34 -10.70
CA LYS A 54 7.68 17.07 -10.94
C LYS A 54 8.47 16.40 -12.07
N GLY A 55 8.74 17.16 -13.13
CA GLY A 55 9.50 16.72 -14.32
C GLY A 55 8.64 16.12 -15.44
N LYS A 56 7.37 15.79 -15.19
CA LYS A 56 6.41 15.34 -16.23
C LYS A 56 5.26 16.31 -16.47
N GLY A 57 5.02 17.24 -15.56
CA GLY A 57 3.91 18.18 -15.61
C GLY A 57 2.64 17.57 -15.00
N ILE A 58 1.48 18.01 -15.47
CA ILE A 58 0.19 17.53 -14.96
C ILE A 58 -0.24 16.32 -15.79
N GLU A 59 -0.48 15.20 -15.12
CA GLU A 59 -0.91 13.95 -15.74
C GLU A 59 -2.19 13.44 -15.08
N GLU A 60 -3.05 12.79 -15.86
CA GLU A 60 -4.20 12.07 -15.33
C GLU A 60 -3.75 10.75 -14.69
N THR A 61 -4.22 10.51 -13.47
CA THR A 61 -3.84 9.37 -12.65
C THR A 61 -5.06 8.63 -12.13
N TYR A 62 -4.86 7.41 -11.64
CA TYR A 62 -5.95 6.49 -11.35
C TYR A 62 -5.73 5.72 -10.05
N TRP A 63 -6.81 5.21 -9.48
CA TRP A 63 -6.82 4.27 -8.37
C TRP A 63 -7.12 2.87 -8.88
N LEU A 64 -6.26 1.91 -8.54
CA LEU A 64 -6.61 0.50 -8.69
C LEU A 64 -7.48 0.09 -7.50
N VAL A 65 -8.76 -0.21 -7.76
CA VAL A 65 -9.77 -0.44 -6.72
C VAL A 65 -10.18 -1.90 -6.57
N GLY A 66 -9.71 -2.78 -7.44
CA GLY A 66 -9.89 -4.21 -7.26
C GLY A 66 -9.60 -5.03 -8.51
N LYS A 67 -9.88 -6.33 -8.40
CA LYS A 67 -9.78 -7.32 -9.47
C LYS A 67 -10.94 -8.30 -9.36
N ALA A 68 -11.55 -8.66 -10.48
CA ALA A 68 -12.54 -9.74 -10.54
C ALA A 68 -11.93 -11.05 -10.00
N GLY A 69 -12.71 -11.78 -9.20
CA GLY A 69 -12.25 -13.03 -8.59
C GLY A 69 -11.26 -12.88 -7.43
N PHE A 70 -11.00 -11.66 -6.93
CA PHE A 70 -10.21 -11.49 -5.72
C PHE A 70 -11.02 -11.91 -4.48
N PRO A 71 -10.60 -12.95 -3.73
CA PRO A 71 -11.44 -13.58 -2.71
C PRO A 71 -11.46 -12.84 -1.36
N ARG A 72 -10.56 -11.87 -1.15
CA ARG A 72 -10.41 -11.17 0.14
C ARG A 72 -11.10 -9.81 0.09
N PRO A 73 -11.73 -9.38 1.21
CA PRO A 73 -12.25 -8.02 1.30
C PRO A 73 -11.08 -7.03 1.23
N LEU A 74 -11.26 -5.95 0.47
CA LEU A 74 -10.31 -4.86 0.41
C LEU A 74 -10.54 -3.90 1.59
N PRO A 75 -9.48 -3.28 2.12
CA PRO A 75 -9.66 -2.25 3.14
C PRO A 75 -10.52 -1.12 2.58
N THR A 76 -11.41 -0.59 3.42
CA THR A 76 -12.25 0.54 3.01
C THR A 76 -11.38 1.80 2.97
N PRO A 77 -11.33 2.52 1.84
CA PRO A 77 -10.57 3.76 1.77
C PRO A 77 -11.09 4.79 2.77
N LEU A 78 -10.18 5.51 3.43
CA LEU A 78 -10.55 6.62 4.30
C LEU A 78 -11.18 7.75 3.47
N ASN A 79 -12.21 8.37 4.02
CA ASN A 79 -12.83 9.57 3.45
C ASN A 79 -12.04 10.80 3.93
N ILE A 80 -11.00 11.17 3.18
CA ILE A 80 -10.10 12.27 3.49
C ILE A 80 -10.54 13.52 2.73
N LYS A 81 -10.78 14.60 3.46
CA LYS A 81 -11.08 15.92 2.88
C LYS A 81 -9.81 16.77 2.83
N PRO A 82 -9.73 17.75 1.92
CA PRO A 82 -8.66 18.74 1.93
C PRO A 82 -8.57 19.42 3.30
N GLY A 83 -7.40 19.38 3.93
CA GLY A 83 -7.16 19.94 5.27
C GLY A 83 -7.18 18.93 6.41
N ASP A 84 -7.63 17.69 6.19
CA ASP A 84 -7.60 16.67 7.24
C ASP A 84 -6.16 16.22 7.55
N PRO A 85 -5.75 16.12 8.82
CA PRO A 85 -4.42 15.66 9.23
C PRO A 85 -4.32 14.13 9.21
N TRP A 86 -4.74 13.51 8.12
CA TRP A 86 -4.81 12.05 8.00
C TRP A 86 -3.45 11.35 8.15
N GLN A 87 -2.36 12.04 7.78
CA GLN A 87 -0.99 11.52 7.91
C GLN A 87 -0.64 11.26 9.38
N ASP A 88 -1.03 12.17 10.29
CA ASP A 88 -0.76 12.03 11.72
C ASP A 88 -1.55 10.89 12.34
N LEU A 89 -2.82 10.73 11.94
CA LEU A 89 -3.68 9.64 12.40
C LEU A 89 -3.08 8.27 12.04
N ILE A 90 -2.62 8.11 10.81
CA ILE A 90 -2.00 6.87 10.35
C ILE A 90 -0.66 6.64 11.05
N ASN A 91 0.15 7.68 11.22
CA ASN A 91 1.40 7.58 11.95
C ASN A 91 1.16 7.14 13.41
N GLN A 92 0.09 7.60 14.04
CA GLN A 92 -0.30 7.15 15.39
C GLN A 92 -0.78 5.69 15.37
N GLU A 93 -1.63 5.30 14.41
CA GLU A 93 -2.11 3.93 14.26
C GLU A 93 -0.94 2.95 14.08
N ILE A 94 0.01 3.29 13.21
CA ILE A 94 1.23 2.50 12.98
C ILE A 94 2.05 2.38 14.27
N LYS A 95 2.26 3.48 15.00
CA LYS A 95 2.98 3.47 16.28
C LYS A 95 2.31 2.56 17.31
N VAL A 96 0.99 2.64 17.43
CA VAL A 96 0.20 1.80 18.34
C VAL A 96 0.29 0.33 17.94
N ALA A 97 0.13 0.01 16.65
CA ALA A 97 0.24 -1.35 16.14
C ALA A 97 1.62 -1.97 16.45
N PHE A 98 2.70 -1.23 16.22
CA PHE A 98 4.05 -1.68 16.57
C PHE A 98 4.24 -1.84 18.08
N ALA A 99 3.69 -0.95 18.91
CA ALA A 99 3.74 -1.08 20.36
C ALA A 99 3.00 -2.35 20.85
N GLN A 100 1.79 -2.59 20.34
CA GLN A 100 0.99 -3.78 20.65
C GLN A 100 1.68 -5.08 20.23
N ALA A 101 2.28 -5.12 19.04
CA ALA A 101 3.03 -6.28 18.57
C ALA A 101 4.25 -6.60 19.46
N ARG A 102 4.94 -5.56 19.97
CA ARG A 102 6.06 -5.73 20.93
C ARG A 102 5.59 -6.25 22.28
N HIS A 103 4.42 -5.83 22.76
CA HIS A 103 3.85 -6.37 23.99
C HIS A 103 3.40 -7.82 23.84
N GLN A 104 2.84 -8.20 22.68
CA GLN A 104 2.46 -9.60 22.42
C GLN A 104 3.65 -10.55 22.27
N SER A 105 4.79 -10.09 21.76
CA SER A 105 6.00 -10.92 21.66
C SER A 105 6.66 -11.18 23.02
N MET A 106 6.53 -10.26 23.99
CA MET A 106 6.99 -10.47 25.38
C MET A 106 6.04 -11.33 26.22
N ALA A 107 4.78 -11.51 25.80
CA ALA A 107 3.75 -12.22 26.56
C ALA A 107 3.58 -13.71 26.17
N ARG A 108 4.48 -14.32 25.38
CA ARG A 108 4.50 -15.78 25.17
C ARG A 108 5.48 -16.44 26.15
N PRO A 109 5.02 -17.09 27.24
CA PRO A 109 5.90 -17.94 28.04
C PRO A 109 6.21 -19.21 27.24
N GLY A 110 7.47 -19.64 27.25
CA GLY A 110 7.90 -20.85 26.57
C GLY A 110 7.12 -22.09 27.02
N SER A 111 6.38 -22.70 26.11
CA SER A 111 5.92 -24.08 26.26
C SER A 111 7.04 -25.02 25.80
N LEU A 112 8.03 -25.24 26.66
CA LEU A 112 8.94 -26.37 26.51
C LEU A 112 8.21 -27.65 26.97
N GLY A 113 8.24 -28.67 26.12
CA GLY A 113 7.30 -29.78 26.10
C GLY A 113 7.37 -30.75 27.29
N LYS A 114 6.20 -31.28 27.65
CA LYS A 114 6.09 -32.58 28.30
C LYS A 114 6.06 -33.65 27.21
N ALA A 115 7.20 -34.30 26.97
CA ALA A 115 7.22 -35.60 26.30
C ALA A 115 6.60 -36.63 27.26
N SER A 116 5.42 -37.13 26.93
CA SER A 116 4.86 -38.32 27.55
C SER A 116 5.42 -39.52 26.82
N ALA A 117 6.22 -40.31 27.53
CA ALA A 117 6.64 -41.63 27.08
C ALA A 117 5.52 -42.62 27.39
N GLY A 118 5.20 -43.46 26.42
CA GLY A 118 4.53 -44.73 26.65
C GLY A 118 4.14 -45.41 25.34
N PRO A 119 3.72 -46.68 25.42
CA PRO A 119 4.14 -47.72 26.37
C PRO A 119 5.37 -48.51 25.87
#